data_AF-A0A967K8C0-F1
#
_entry.id   AF-A0A967K8C0-F1
#
_cell.length_a   1.000
_cell.length_b   1.000
_cell.length_c   1.000
_cell.angle_alpha   90.00
_cell.angle_beta   90.00
_cell.angle_gamma   90.00
#
_symmetry.space_group_name_H-M   'P 1'
#
loop_
_entity.id
_entity.type
_entity.pdbx_description
1 polymer ?
#
loop_
_entity_poly.entity_id
_entity_poly.type
_entity_poly.pdbx_seq_one_letter_code
_entity_poly.pdbx_strand_id
1 'polypeptide(L)'
;MSEEKVLHDKLEDVRTVLKRIRRGDAPTKEELAAAPQLECWSFSKHHGCLALSGYVTGHPTLQDGAYIYTSCLLWLSIDRGAARTVSRFYRLSTSVEELLAQKQ
;
A
#
# COMPACT_ATOMS: atom_id res chain seq x y z
N MET A 1 -11.04 5.53 24.13
CA MET A 1 -11.87 5.41 22.90
C MET A 1 -12.38 3.99 22.86
N SER A 2 -13.68 3.75 22.71
CA SER A 2 -14.20 2.37 22.59
C SER A 2 -13.72 1.74 21.28
N GLU A 3 -13.49 0.42 21.28
CA GLU A 3 -13.07 -0.34 20.08
C GLU A 3 -14.05 -0.17 18.92
N GLU A 4 -15.35 -0.11 19.22
CA GLU A 4 -16.42 0.13 18.26
C GLU A 4 -16.23 1.44 17.49
N LYS A 5 -15.83 2.51 18.18
CA LYS A 5 -15.59 3.81 17.54
C LYS A 5 -14.38 3.75 16.60
N VAL A 6 -13.31 3.06 16.98
CA VAL A 6 -12.11 2.91 16.14
C VAL A 6 -12.43 2.14 14.85
N LEU A 7 -13.23 1.07 14.97
CA LEU A 7 -13.67 0.30 13.81
C LEU A 7 -14.55 1.14 12.88
N HIS A 8 -15.51 1.87 13.44
CA HIS A 8 -16.38 2.75 12.66
C HIS A 8 -15.57 3.80 11.88
N ASP A 9 -14.66 4.50 12.55
CA ASP A 9 -13.81 5.52 11.93
C ASP A 9 -13.00 4.92 10.76
N LYS A 10 -12.45 3.71 10.95
CA LYS A 10 -11.69 3.01 9.91
C LYS A 10 -12.55 2.58 8.71
N LEU A 11 -13.80 2.21 8.92
CA LEU A 11 -14.73 1.88 7.84
C LEU A 11 -15.09 3.11 7.01
N GLU A 12 -15.31 4.26 7.64
CA GLU A 12 -15.57 5.52 6.93
C GLU A 12 -14.34 6.04 6.16
N ASP A 13 -13.13 5.84 6.71
CA ASP A 13 -11.88 6.12 5.98
C ASP A 13 -11.77 5.28 4.70
N VAL A 14 -11.99 3.97 4.80
CA VAL A 14 -11.97 3.06 3.64
C VAL A 14 -13.04 3.45 2.63
N ARG A 15 -14.25 3.78 3.08
CA ARG A 15 -15.34 4.23 2.21
C ARG A 15 -14.97 5.50 1.45
N THR A 16 -14.30 6.44 2.11
CA THR A 16 -13.83 7.68 1.48
C THR A 16 -12.77 7.40 0.41
N VAL A 17 -11.82 6.51 0.71
CA VAL A 17 -10.80 6.05 -0.25
C VAL A 17 -11.45 5.38 -1.46
N LEU A 18 -12.41 4.49 -1.27
CA LEU A 18 -13.10 3.79 -2.36
C LEU A 18 -13.91 4.76 -3.23
N LYS A 19 -14.52 5.80 -2.65
CA LYS A 19 -15.18 6.86 -3.42
C LYS A 19 -14.19 7.63 -4.31
N ARG A 20 -12.99 7.96 -3.81
CA ARG A 20 -11.92 8.60 -4.60
C ARG A 20 -11.48 7.71 -5.76
N ILE A 21 -11.18 6.44 -5.49
CA ILE A 21 -10.78 5.45 -6.51
C ILE A 21 -11.86 5.34 -7.59
N ARG A 22 -13.14 5.24 -7.21
CA ARG A 22 -14.25 5.13 -8.17
C ARG A 22 -14.39 6.35 -9.08
N ARG A 23 -14.00 7.55 -8.62
CA ARG A 23 -13.98 8.77 -9.45
C ARG A 23 -12.76 8.84 -10.38
N GLY A 24 -11.79 7.94 -10.21
CA GLY A 24 -10.51 8.01 -10.93
C GLY A 24 -9.52 8.99 -10.30
N ASP A 25 -9.74 9.43 -9.05
CA ASP A 25 -8.84 10.35 -8.37
C ASP A 25 -7.51 9.64 -8.06
N ALA A 26 -6.42 10.11 -8.66
CA ALA A 26 -5.08 9.67 -8.33
C ALA A 26 -4.62 10.25 -6.97
N PRO A 27 -3.66 9.62 -6.28
CA PRO A 27 -3.01 10.26 -5.14
C PRO A 27 -2.29 11.55 -5.56
N THR A 28 -2.26 12.54 -4.68
CA THR A 28 -1.47 13.76 -4.92
C THR A 28 0.02 13.47 -4.80
N LYS A 29 0.86 14.39 -5.29
CA LYS A 29 2.32 14.27 -5.18
C LYS A 29 2.76 14.26 -3.71
N GLU A 30 2.09 15.05 -2.88
CA GLU A 30 2.35 15.18 -1.45
C GLU A 30 1.95 13.90 -0.69
N GLU A 31 0.80 13.32 -1.04
CA GLU A 31 0.36 12.03 -0.47
C GLU A 31 1.36 10.91 -0.78
N LEU A 32 1.92 10.89 -2.00
CA LEU A 32 2.95 9.91 -2.36
C LEU A 32 4.30 10.22 -1.71
N ALA A 33 4.72 11.48 -1.67
CA ALA A 33 6.00 11.86 -1.06
C ALA A 33 6.06 11.50 0.43
N ALA A 34 4.94 11.61 1.14
CA ALA A 34 4.83 11.20 2.54
C ALA A 34 4.62 9.68 2.73
N ALA A 35 4.39 8.92 1.66
CA ALA A 35 4.13 7.49 1.75
C ALA A 35 5.43 6.67 1.92
N PRO A 36 5.38 5.58 2.72
CA PRO A 36 6.48 4.63 2.82
C PRO A 36 6.78 4.00 1.46
N GLN A 37 8.04 3.63 1.25
CA GLN A 37 8.49 2.92 0.06
C GLN A 37 8.43 1.41 0.31
N LEU A 38 8.00 0.65 -0.68
CA LEU A 38 8.00 -0.80 -0.70
C LEU A 38 8.87 -1.29 -1.87
N GLU A 39 9.95 -1.99 -1.53
CA GLU A 39 10.93 -2.54 -2.47
C GLU A 39 10.84 -4.05 -2.55
N CYS A 40 11.38 -4.60 -3.65
CA CYS A 40 11.33 -6.03 -3.99
C CYS A 40 9.91 -6.58 -3.78
N TRP A 41 8.92 -5.81 -4.25
CA TRP A 41 7.54 -6.08 -3.90
C TRP A 41 6.92 -7.13 -4.82
N SER A 42 5.93 -7.85 -4.32
CA SER A 42 5.16 -8.85 -5.07
C SER A 42 3.71 -8.93 -4.59
N PHE A 43 2.83 -9.48 -5.43
CA PHE A 43 1.48 -9.83 -4.99
C PHE A 43 1.51 -11.00 -4.00
N SER A 44 0.71 -10.88 -2.95
CA SER A 44 0.54 -11.93 -1.96
C SER A 44 -0.92 -12.02 -1.52
N LYS A 45 -1.27 -13.12 -0.84
CA LYS A 45 -2.54 -13.26 -0.14
C LYS A 45 -2.29 -13.19 1.35
N HIS A 46 -2.90 -12.21 2.02
CA HIS A 46 -2.73 -12.00 3.45
C HIS A 46 -4.10 -11.80 4.10
N HIS A 47 -4.38 -12.55 5.17
CA HIS A 47 -5.69 -12.60 5.85
C HIS A 47 -6.89 -12.74 4.89
N GLY A 48 -6.74 -13.57 3.85
CA GLY A 48 -7.81 -13.83 2.89
C GLY A 48 -7.95 -12.80 1.76
N CYS A 49 -7.23 -11.68 1.81
CA CYS A 49 -7.31 -10.61 0.83
C CYS A 49 -6.06 -10.56 -0.06
N LEU A 50 -6.20 -9.95 -1.26
CA LEU A 50 -5.06 -9.55 -2.06
C LEU A 50 -4.28 -8.47 -1.31
N ALA A 51 -2.98 -8.66 -1.19
CA ALA A 51 -2.05 -7.76 -0.51
C ALA A 51 -0.76 -7.66 -1.32
N LEU A 52 0.15 -6.81 -0.85
CA LEU A 52 1.52 -6.76 -1.34
C LEU A 52 2.46 -7.22 -0.24
N SER A 53 3.54 -7.88 -0.61
CA SER A 53 4.67 -8.16 0.28
C SER A 53 5.93 -7.52 -0.25
N GLY A 54 6.89 -7.17 0.62
CA GLY A 54 8.15 -6.55 0.23
C GLY A 54 8.89 -5.96 1.43
N TYR A 55 10.01 -5.28 1.16
CA TYR A 55 10.80 -4.59 2.17
C TYR A 55 10.38 -3.12 2.27
N VAL A 56 10.04 -2.67 3.47
CA VAL A 56 9.52 -1.30 3.68
C VAL A 56 10.57 -0.35 4.23
N THR A 57 10.55 0.90 3.78
CA THR A 57 11.31 2.01 4.39
C THR A 57 10.42 3.25 4.56
N GLY A 58 10.75 4.09 5.56
CA GLY A 58 9.98 5.28 5.91
C GLY A 58 8.62 4.99 6.53
N HIS A 59 8.43 3.79 7.11
CA HIS A 59 7.18 3.43 7.75
C HIS A 59 7.10 4.04 9.17
N PRO A 60 5.98 4.67 9.57
CA PRO A 60 5.88 5.40 10.84
C PRO A 60 6.00 4.51 12.10
N THR A 61 5.86 3.19 11.96
CA THR A 61 5.85 2.25 13.09
C THR A 61 6.68 1.00 12.88
N LEU A 62 7.29 0.82 11.69
CA LEU A 62 8.08 -0.37 11.38
C LEU A 62 9.49 0.07 11.04
N GLN A 63 10.48 -0.73 11.43
CA GLN A 63 11.86 -0.45 11.11
C GLN A 63 12.10 -0.49 9.59
N ASP A 64 13.03 0.35 9.14
CA ASP A 64 13.48 0.33 7.76
C ASP A 64 14.12 -1.02 7.41
N GLY A 65 13.83 -1.52 6.21
CA GLY A 65 14.26 -2.83 5.74
C GLY A 65 13.47 -4.00 6.31
N ALA A 66 12.37 -3.78 7.05
CA ALA A 66 11.50 -4.86 7.48
C ALA A 66 10.77 -5.49 6.29
N TYR A 67 10.75 -6.83 6.22
CA TYR A 67 9.86 -7.55 5.30
C TYR A 67 8.43 -7.55 5.86
N ILE A 68 7.46 -7.10 5.07
CA ILE A 68 6.08 -6.93 5.51
C ILE A 68 5.08 -7.57 4.54
N TYR A 69 3.88 -7.84 5.06
CA TYR A 69 2.66 -7.95 4.27
C TYR A 69 1.82 -6.71 4.52
N THR A 70 1.29 -6.11 3.47
CA THR A 70 0.39 -4.96 3.62
C THR A 70 -1.02 -5.41 4.02
N SER A 71 -1.84 -4.47 4.49
CA SER A 71 -3.29 -4.68 4.55
C SER A 71 -3.88 -4.80 3.14
N CYS A 72 -5.14 -5.26 3.03
CA CYS A 72 -5.86 -5.44 1.77
C CYS A 72 -5.60 -4.31 0.75
N LEU A 73 -5.20 -4.71 -0.46
CA LEU A 73 -4.94 -3.84 -1.60
C LEU A 73 -6.25 -3.33 -2.17
N LEU A 74 -6.37 -2.01 -2.31
CA LEU A 74 -7.56 -1.32 -2.82
C LEU A 74 -7.34 -0.76 -4.24
N TRP A 75 -6.12 -0.34 -4.55
CA TRP A 75 -5.75 0.21 -5.85
C TRP A 75 -4.25 0.06 -6.09
N LEU A 76 -3.86 -0.08 -7.36
CA LEU A 76 -2.50 -0.25 -7.82
C LEU A 76 -2.32 0.48 -9.17
N SER A 77 -1.17 1.13 -9.34
CA SER A 77 -0.75 1.76 -10.59
C SER A 77 0.75 1.56 -10.77
N ILE A 78 1.10 0.70 -11.72
CA ILE A 78 2.49 0.33 -12.03
C ILE A 78 3.22 1.52 -12.64
N ASP A 79 2.58 2.22 -13.57
CA ASP A 79 3.09 3.41 -14.25
C ASP A 79 3.44 4.55 -13.29
N ARG A 80 2.73 4.66 -12.15
CA ARG A 80 2.98 5.68 -11.13
C ARG A 80 3.83 5.17 -9.96
N GLY A 81 4.20 3.90 -9.96
CA GLY A 81 4.88 3.27 -8.83
C GLY A 81 4.12 3.49 -7.53
N ALA A 82 2.81 3.21 -7.50
CA ALA A 82 1.99 3.50 -6.34
C ALA A 82 0.93 2.44 -6.05
N ALA A 83 0.68 2.19 -4.77
CA ALA A 83 -0.42 1.35 -4.30
C ALA A 83 -1.18 2.03 -3.17
N ARG A 84 -2.51 1.81 -3.11
CA ARG A 84 -3.36 2.15 -1.97
C ARG A 84 -3.84 0.86 -1.32
N THR A 85 -3.64 0.78 -0.02
CA THR A 85 -4.16 -0.29 0.84
C THR A 85 -5.22 0.26 1.79
N VAL A 86 -5.87 -0.60 2.57
CA VAL A 86 -6.77 -0.15 3.65
C VAL A 86 -6.07 0.88 4.54
N SER A 87 -4.83 0.60 4.97
CA SER A 87 -4.16 1.44 5.96
C SER A 87 -3.48 2.68 5.36
N ARG A 88 -2.85 2.58 4.19
CA ARG A 88 -2.01 3.66 3.65
C ARG A 88 -1.70 3.53 2.16
N PHE A 89 -1.15 4.60 1.60
CA PHE A 89 -0.44 4.55 0.33
C PHE A 89 0.97 3.99 0.52
N TYR A 90 1.50 3.38 -0.53
CA TYR A 90 2.90 2.99 -0.66
C TYR A 90 3.44 3.51 -1.99
N ARG A 91 4.68 4.00 -1.98
CA ARG A 91 5.49 4.15 -3.19
C ARG A 91 6.11 2.80 -3.52
N LEU A 92 5.95 2.37 -4.75
CA LEU A 92 6.48 1.10 -5.24
C LEU A 92 7.78 1.37 -5.98
N SER A 93 8.84 0.70 -5.52
CA SER A 93 10.11 0.64 -6.24
C SER A 93 10.12 -0.61 -7.13
N THR A 94 11.28 -1.23 -7.33
CA THR A 94 11.43 -2.45 -8.11
C THR A 94 10.63 -3.61 -7.52
N SER A 95 9.84 -4.28 -8.35
CA SER A 95 9.16 -5.54 -8.05
C SER A 95 10.11 -6.72 -8.12
N VAL A 96 9.72 -7.86 -7.52
CA VAL A 96 10.47 -9.12 -7.66
C VAL A 96 10.57 -9.54 -9.12
N GLU A 97 9.51 -9.36 -9.90
CA GLU A 97 9.47 -9.74 -11.32
C GLU A 97 10.48 -8.93 -12.14
N GLU A 98 10.54 -7.61 -11.94
CA GLU A 98 11.54 -6.75 -12.59
C GLU A 98 12.98 -7.14 -12.20
N LEU A 99 13.22 -7.47 -10.93
CA LEU A 99 14.54 -7.94 -10.48
C LEU A 99 14.96 -9.26 -11.13
N LEU A 100 14.01 -10.17 -11.35
CA LEU A 100 14.28 -11.45 -12.02
C LEU A 100 14.51 -11.26 -13.53
N ALA A 101 13.81 -10.33 -14.15
CA ALA A 101 13.99 -9.99 -15.57
C ALA A 101 15.35 -9.32 -15.84
N GLN A 102 15.88 -8.54 -14.90
CA GLN A 102 17.19 -7.86 -15.01
C GLN A 102 18.40 -8.80 -14.85
N LYS A 103 18.20 -10.01 -14.33
CA LYS A 103 19.26 -11.01 -14.11
C LYS A 103 19.39 -12.04 -15.24
N GLN A 104 18.60 -11.89 -16.30
CA GLN A 104 18.61 -12.74 -17.50
C GLN A 104 19.30 -12.00 -18.65
#